data_AF-U6K6Z1-F1
#
_entry.id   AF-U6K6Z1-F1
#
_cell.length_a   1.000
_cell.length_b   1.000
_cell.length_c   1.000
_cell.angle_alpha   90.00
_cell.angle_beta   90.00
_cell.angle_gamma   90.00
#
_symmetry.space_group_name_H-M   'P 1'
#
loop_
_entity.id
_entity.type
_entity.pdbx_description
1 polymer ?
#
loop_
_entity_poly.entity_id
_entity_poly.type
_entity_poly.pdbx_seq_one_letter_code
_entity_poly.pdbx_strand_id
1 'polypeptide(L)'
;MLRQHYGWEEKYRPRKPRFFNRVRTCYFWNKYNQTHYDHDNPPPKIVQGYKFNIFYPDLIDKTKTPTWTLEPSDTPDTIIVRFHAGPPYEDVAFKVLNREWHLERFRGFRNVFDRGIMQLYFSFKKYCYRR
;
A
#
# COMPACT_ATOMS: atom_id res chain seq x y z
N MET A 1 4.62 -35.36 -24.95
CA MET A 1 5.03 -34.27 -25.85
C MET A 1 5.36 -33.04 -25.00
N LEU A 2 6.64 -32.66 -24.91
CA LEU A 2 7.04 -31.44 -24.20
C LEU A 2 6.68 -30.24 -25.08
N ARG A 3 5.69 -29.46 -24.64
CA ARG A 3 5.28 -28.22 -25.32
C ARG A 3 6.47 -27.25 -25.26
N GLN A 4 7.07 -26.92 -26.41
CA GLN A 4 8.05 -25.84 -26.49
C GLN A 4 7.33 -24.53 -26.21
N HIS A 5 7.52 -23.99 -25.00
CA HIS A 5 7.06 -22.65 -24.64
C HIS A 5 8.06 -21.66 -25.25
N TYR A 6 7.67 -20.96 -26.31
CA TYR A 6 8.53 -19.94 -26.88
C TYR A 6 8.53 -18.71 -25.95
N GLY A 7 9.69 -18.17 -25.61
CA GLY A 7 9.81 -17.03 -24.66
C GLY A 7 9.07 -15.75 -25.07
N TRP A 8 8.61 -15.65 -26.33
CA TRP A 8 7.78 -14.52 -26.81
C TRP A 8 6.28 -14.69 -26.46
N GLU A 9 5.81 -15.91 -26.20
CA GLU A 9 4.40 -16.25 -26.00
C GLU A 9 3.83 -15.69 -24.68
N GLU A 10 4.70 -15.44 -23.70
CA GLU A 10 4.37 -14.82 -22.40
C GLU A 10 4.50 -13.30 -22.40
N LYS A 11 5.15 -12.71 -23.41
CA LYS A 11 5.56 -11.29 -23.39
C LYS A 11 4.37 -10.31 -23.44
N TYR A 12 3.21 -10.76 -23.94
CA TYR A 12 2.03 -9.93 -24.15
C TYR A 12 0.79 -10.41 -23.37
N ARG A 13 0.93 -11.40 -22.48
CA ARG A 13 -0.22 -11.87 -21.68
C ARG A 13 -0.48 -10.88 -20.53
N PRO A 14 -1.72 -10.37 -20.39
CA PRO A 14 -2.11 -9.60 -19.21
C PRO A 14 -1.80 -10.39 -17.94
N ARG A 15 -1.17 -9.74 -16.96
CA ARG A 15 -0.75 -10.38 -15.73
C ARG A 15 -0.89 -9.47 -14.53
N LYS A 16 -1.17 -10.07 -13.38
CA LYS A 16 -1.20 -9.33 -12.11
C LYS A 16 0.24 -9.03 -11.66
N PRO A 17 0.55 -7.79 -11.27
CA PRO A 17 1.84 -7.45 -10.72
C PRO A 17 2.07 -8.18 -9.40
N ARG A 18 3.34 -8.45 -9.09
CA ARG A 18 3.74 -8.91 -7.76
C ARG A 18 3.72 -7.70 -6.83
N PHE A 19 3.51 -7.94 -5.53
CA PHE A 19 3.57 -6.88 -4.53
C PHE A 19 4.18 -7.37 -3.23
N PHE A 20 4.78 -6.44 -2.48
CA PHE A 20 5.28 -6.67 -1.13
C PHE A 20 4.79 -5.54 -0.22
N ASN A 21 3.57 -5.75 0.28
CA ASN A 21 2.86 -4.76 1.08
C ASN A 21 3.09 -5.00 2.56
N ARG A 22 3.26 -3.92 3.32
CA ARG A 22 3.43 -3.97 4.79
C ARG A 22 2.45 -3.03 5.48
N VAL A 23 1.64 -3.58 6.37
CA VAL A 23 0.82 -2.80 7.30
C VAL A 23 1.69 -2.41 8.50
N ARG A 24 1.77 -1.11 8.79
CA ARG A 24 2.51 -0.60 9.95
C ARG A 24 1.53 -0.49 11.12
N THR A 25 1.76 -1.26 12.18
CA THR A 25 0.92 -1.26 13.39
C THR A 25 1.72 -0.85 14.62
N CYS A 26 1.06 -0.33 15.65
CA CYS A 26 1.68 0.03 16.93
C CYS A 26 0.73 -0.17 18.10
N TYR A 27 1.29 -0.19 19.31
CA TYR A 27 0.54 0.10 20.53
C TYR A 27 0.32 1.60 20.68
N PHE A 28 -0.86 2.00 21.15
CA PHE A 28 -1.18 3.40 21.41
C PHE A 28 -1.52 3.58 22.88
N TRP A 29 -0.59 4.13 23.65
CA TRP A 29 -0.74 4.34 25.09
C TRP A 29 -1.44 5.66 25.40
N ASN A 30 -2.76 5.72 25.19
CA ASN A 30 -3.58 6.83 25.68
C ASN A 30 -3.92 6.65 27.18
N LYS A 31 -4.50 7.68 27.81
CA LYS A 31 -4.85 7.65 29.25
C LYS A 31 -5.73 6.45 29.63
N TYR A 32 -6.66 6.06 28.76
CA TYR A 32 -7.52 4.89 28.96
C TYR A 32 -6.72 3.58 28.89
N ASN A 33 -5.88 3.41 27.88
CA ASN A 33 -5.08 2.21 27.73
C ASN A 33 -4.05 2.07 28.86
N GLN A 34 -3.52 3.18 29.39
CA GLN A 34 -2.63 3.16 30.54
C GLN A 34 -3.29 2.66 31.83
N THR A 35 -4.63 2.75 31.97
CA THR A 35 -5.33 2.24 33.16
C THR A 35 -5.77 0.78 33.03
N HIS A 36 -5.74 0.21 31.82
CA HIS A 36 -6.27 -1.13 31.53
C HIS A 36 -5.24 -2.12 30.99
N TYR A 37 -4.07 -1.66 30.57
CA TYR A 37 -3.03 -2.47 29.97
C TYR A 37 -1.67 -2.13 30.57
N ASP A 38 -0.74 -3.08 30.50
CA ASP A 38 0.62 -2.95 31.00
C ASP A 38 1.64 -3.49 29.96
N HIS A 39 2.92 -3.53 30.34
CA HIS A 39 3.97 -3.95 29.41
C HIS A 39 3.88 -5.44 29.03
N ASP A 40 3.35 -6.28 29.91
CA ASP A 40 3.22 -7.72 29.70
C ASP A 40 1.92 -8.06 28.95
N ASN A 41 0.88 -7.25 29.15
CA ASN A 41 -0.43 -7.31 28.51
C ASN A 41 -0.71 -5.98 27.77
N PRO A 42 -0.03 -5.71 26.65
CA PRO A 42 -0.18 -4.46 25.93
C PRO A 42 -1.55 -4.34 25.25
N PRO A 43 -2.01 -3.11 24.96
CA PRO A 43 -3.28 -2.89 24.26
C PRO A 43 -3.26 -3.50 22.86
N PRO A 44 -4.43 -3.71 22.24
CA PRO A 44 -4.51 -4.11 20.84
C PRO A 44 -3.75 -3.16 19.92
N LYS A 45 -3.06 -3.71 18.91
CA LYS A 45 -2.31 -2.90 17.94
C LYS A 45 -3.27 -2.14 17.02
N ILE A 46 -2.96 -0.87 16.79
CA ILE A 46 -3.68 0.00 15.86
C ILE A 46 -2.84 0.18 14.61
N VAL A 47 -3.49 0.19 13.44
CA VAL A 47 -2.84 0.51 12.16
C VAL A 47 -2.43 1.99 12.15
N GLN A 48 -1.14 2.24 11.96
CA GLN A 48 -0.54 3.56 11.80
C GLN A 48 -0.32 3.98 10.36
N GLY A 49 -0.40 3.06 9.40
CA GLY A 49 -0.18 3.37 7.98
C GLY A 49 0.18 2.14 7.17
N TYR A 50 0.47 2.37 5.89
CA TYR A 50 0.72 1.32 4.91
C TYR A 50 1.97 1.62 4.10
N LYS A 51 2.66 0.56 3.68
CA LYS A 51 3.75 0.60 2.73
C LYS A 51 3.47 -0.36 1.59
N PHE A 52 3.14 0.18 0.42
CA PHE A 52 2.94 -0.58 -0.79
C PHE A 52 4.21 -0.61 -1.61
N ASN A 53 4.60 -1.81 -2.05
CA ASN A 53 5.63 -2.00 -3.07
C ASN A 53 5.02 -2.85 -4.16
N ILE A 54 4.70 -2.26 -5.31
CA ILE A 54 4.15 -2.97 -6.46
C ILE A 54 5.23 -3.09 -7.52
N PHE A 55 5.46 -4.31 -8.01
CA PHE A 55 6.55 -4.63 -8.92
C PHE A 55 6.05 -4.68 -10.37
N TYR A 56 6.63 -3.82 -11.19
CA TYR A 56 6.42 -3.65 -12.63
C TYR A 56 7.75 -3.73 -13.43
N PRO A 57 8.57 -4.79 -13.29
CA PRO A 57 9.86 -4.91 -13.98
C PRO A 57 9.76 -4.89 -15.51
N ASP A 58 8.65 -5.42 -16.04
CA ASP A 58 8.49 -5.69 -17.48
C ASP A 58 7.47 -4.74 -18.15
N LEU A 59 7.37 -3.50 -17.65
CA LEU A 59 6.49 -2.50 -18.24
C LEU A 59 6.93 -2.24 -19.70
N ILE A 60 6.00 -2.37 -20.65
CA ILE A 60 6.31 -2.20 -22.08
C ILE A 60 6.74 -0.76 -22.36
N ASP A 61 5.94 0.19 -21.88
CA ASP A 61 6.25 1.61 -21.98
C ASP A 61 6.81 2.12 -20.64
N LYS A 62 8.13 2.23 -20.56
CA LYS A 62 8.83 2.73 -19.37
C LYS A 62 8.76 4.25 -19.21
N THR A 63 8.26 4.98 -20.21
CA THR A 63 8.10 6.44 -20.13
C THR A 63 6.88 6.81 -19.30
N LYS A 64 5.86 5.94 -19.28
CA LYS A 64 4.65 6.11 -18.49
C LYS A 64 4.84 5.51 -17.10
N THR A 65 4.75 6.36 -16.09
CA THR A 65 4.84 5.93 -14.70
C THR A 65 3.51 5.36 -14.21
N PRO A 66 3.51 4.24 -13.46
CA PRO A 66 2.32 3.75 -12.79
C PRO A 66 1.74 4.81 -11.85
N THR A 67 0.42 4.92 -11.82
CA THR A 67 -0.30 5.88 -10.98
C THR A 67 -1.20 5.16 -9.99
N TRP A 68 -1.82 5.91 -9.09
CA TRP A 68 -2.79 5.37 -8.15
C TRP A 68 -3.94 6.34 -7.94
N THR A 69 -5.10 5.79 -7.60
CA THR A 69 -6.33 6.51 -7.31
C THR A 69 -6.95 5.99 -6.01
N LEU A 70 -7.80 6.83 -5.40
CA LEU A 70 -8.59 6.47 -4.24
C LEU A 70 -10.05 6.32 -4.67
N GLU A 71 -10.63 5.19 -4.35
CA GLU A 71 -12.02 4.87 -4.59
C GLU A 71 -12.74 4.64 -3.26
N PRO A 72 -14.03 5.01 -3.16
CA PRO A 72 -14.83 4.65 -1.99
C PRO A 72 -14.96 3.12 -1.89
N SER A 73 -14.90 2.61 -0.67
CA SER A 73 -15.19 1.21 -0.37
C SER A 73 -16.67 1.02 -0.04
N ASP A 74 -17.09 -0.24 0.10
CA ASP A 74 -18.33 -0.70 0.72
C ASP A 74 -18.61 -0.08 2.10
N THR A 75 -17.58 0.09 2.94
CA THR A 75 -17.70 0.62 4.31
C THR A 75 -17.04 1.99 4.45
N PRO A 76 -17.63 2.94 5.20
CA PRO A 76 -17.13 4.31 5.33
C PRO A 76 -15.75 4.40 6.01
N ASP A 77 -15.44 3.43 6.87
CA ASP A 77 -14.16 3.32 7.59
C ASP A 77 -13.00 2.90 6.69
N THR A 78 -13.26 2.58 5.43
CA THR A 78 -12.26 2.06 4.49
C THR A 78 -12.36 2.71 3.13
N ILE A 79 -11.24 2.77 2.44
CA ILE A 79 -11.13 3.20 1.04
C ILE A 79 -10.33 2.17 0.26
N ILE A 80 -10.48 2.18 -1.06
CA ILE A 80 -9.74 1.33 -1.97
C ILE A 80 -8.64 2.16 -2.62
N VAL A 81 -7.39 1.73 -2.48
CA VAL A 81 -6.26 2.28 -3.22
C VAL A 81 -6.06 1.43 -4.46
N ARG A 82 -6.36 1.97 -5.64
CA ARG A 82 -6.18 1.29 -6.92
C ARG A 82 -4.91 1.78 -7.59
N PHE A 83 -4.03 0.85 -7.95
CA PHE A 83 -2.82 1.11 -8.71
C PHE A 83 -3.09 0.82 -10.18
N HIS A 84 -2.81 1.80 -11.01
CA HIS A 84 -2.92 1.70 -12.45
C HIS A 84 -1.53 1.56 -13.06
N ALA A 85 -1.39 0.58 -13.94
CA ALA A 85 -0.17 0.36 -14.68
C ALA A 85 -0.44 0.30 -16.17
N GLY A 86 0.61 0.43 -16.97
CA GLY A 86 0.55 0.14 -18.39
C GLY A 86 0.64 -1.36 -18.69
N PRO A 87 0.38 -1.77 -19.94
CA PRO A 87 0.62 -3.12 -20.41
C PRO A 87 2.04 -3.60 -20.07
N PRO A 88 2.22 -4.87 -19.64
CA PRO A 88 1.26 -5.97 -19.64
C PRO A 88 0.50 -6.14 -18.31
N TYR A 89 0.57 -5.18 -17.40
CA TYR A 89 0.03 -5.35 -16.05
C TYR A 89 -1.44 -4.96 -15.96
N GLU A 90 -2.20 -5.76 -15.23
CA GLU A 90 -3.55 -5.40 -14.80
C GLU A 90 -3.49 -4.51 -13.56
N ASP A 91 -4.51 -3.67 -13.41
CA ASP A 91 -4.69 -2.83 -12.24
C ASP A 91 -4.90 -3.69 -10.98
N VAL A 92 -4.34 -3.25 -9.86
CA VAL A 92 -4.48 -3.92 -8.56
C VAL A 92 -5.00 -2.95 -7.51
N ALA A 93 -5.89 -3.44 -6.65
CA ALA A 93 -6.55 -2.63 -5.66
C ALA A 93 -6.40 -3.22 -4.26
N PHE A 94 -6.24 -2.35 -3.26
CA PHE A 94 -6.12 -2.75 -1.85
C PHE A 94 -7.07 -1.94 -0.98
N LYS A 95 -7.84 -2.63 -0.14
CA LYS A 95 -8.70 -2.00 0.88
C LYS A 95 -7.85 -1.54 2.06
N VAL A 96 -7.92 -0.27 2.43
CA VAL A 96 -7.18 0.35 3.54
C VAL A 96 -8.11 1.17 4.42
N LEU A 97 -7.69 1.50 5.64
CA LEU A 97 -8.46 2.38 6.51
C LEU A 97 -8.57 3.80 5.94
N ASN A 98 -9.76 4.37 6.04
CA ASN A 98 -10.06 5.74 5.67
C ASN A 98 -9.67 6.69 6.82
N ARG A 99 -8.42 7.11 6.84
CA ARG A 99 -7.90 8.11 7.79
C ARG A 99 -7.01 9.09 7.05
N GLU A 100 -6.86 10.30 7.57
CA GLU A 100 -6.03 11.34 6.96
C GLU A 100 -4.54 10.94 6.95
N TRP A 101 -3.85 11.16 5.82
CA TRP A 101 -2.44 10.79 5.64
C TRP A 101 -1.52 11.97 5.96
N HIS A 102 -0.34 11.67 6.50
CA HIS A 102 0.79 12.59 6.43
C HIS A 102 1.34 12.61 5.01
N LEU A 103 1.38 13.80 4.39
CA LEU A 103 1.92 14.01 3.05
C LEU A 103 3.39 14.46 3.09
N GLU A 104 3.90 14.79 4.27
CA GLU A 104 5.26 15.29 4.39
C GLU A 104 6.30 14.16 4.29
N ARG A 105 7.32 14.35 3.44
CA ARG A 105 8.39 13.34 3.22
C ARG A 105 9.12 12.96 4.51
N PHE A 106 9.40 13.91 5.40
CA PHE A 106 10.08 13.65 6.67
C PHE A 106 9.25 12.78 7.63
N ARG A 107 7.93 12.71 7.45
CA ARG A 107 7.03 11.82 8.19
C ARG A 107 6.88 10.44 7.55
N GLY A 108 7.69 10.16 6.53
CA GLY A 108 7.76 8.88 5.85
C GLY A 108 6.80 8.73 4.67
N PHE A 109 6.18 9.83 4.20
CA PHE A 109 5.44 9.80 2.95
C PHE A 109 6.39 9.57 1.78
N ARG A 110 6.08 8.58 0.94
CA ARG A 110 6.85 8.27 -0.26
C ARG A 110 5.88 7.91 -1.38
N ASN A 111 6.03 8.55 -2.52
CA ASN A 111 5.32 8.23 -3.75
C ASN A 111 6.35 8.29 -4.88
N VAL A 112 6.98 7.17 -5.20
CA VAL A 112 8.10 7.09 -6.15
C VAL A 112 8.00 5.82 -6.96
N PHE A 113 8.22 5.93 -8.27
CA PHE A 113 8.46 4.79 -9.15
C PHE A 113 9.94 4.77 -9.52
N ASP A 114 10.67 3.73 -9.09
CA ASP A 114 12.09 3.56 -9.40
C ASP A 114 12.41 2.09 -9.65
N ARG A 115 13.25 1.81 -10.65
CA ARG A 115 13.72 0.46 -11.02
C ARG A 115 12.58 -0.56 -11.18
N GLY A 116 11.45 -0.14 -11.74
CA GLY A 116 10.28 -1.01 -11.92
C GLY A 116 9.51 -1.29 -10.62
N ILE A 117 9.70 -0.50 -9.57
CA ILE A 117 8.98 -0.66 -8.30
C ILE A 117 8.22 0.63 -7.99
N MET A 118 6.90 0.52 -7.90
CA MET A 118 6.03 1.59 -7.43
C MET A 118 5.94 1.53 -5.91
N GLN A 119 6.39 2.59 -5.25
CA GLN A 119 6.45 2.72 -3.80
C GLN A 119 5.48 3.80 -3.34
N LEU A 120 4.42 3.37 -2.65
CA LEU A 120 3.47 4.26 -1.99
C LEU A 120 3.48 3.98 -0.49
N TYR A 121 4.13 4.86 0.28
CA TYR A 121 4.21 4.78 1.73
C TYR A 121 3.50 5.97 2.33
N PHE A 122 2.67 5.73 3.32
CA PHE A 122 2.04 6.78 4.08
C PHE A 122 1.81 6.33 5.51
N SER A 123 1.76 7.31 6.42
CA SER A 123 1.37 7.12 7.80
C SER A 123 0.16 7.99 8.08
N PHE A 124 -0.76 7.51 8.91
CA PHE A 124 -1.92 8.26 9.35
C PHE A 124 -1.53 9.39 10.29
N LYS A 125 -2.28 10.49 10.20
CA LYS A 125 -2.19 11.58 11.17
C LYS A 125 -2.62 11.07 12.55
N LYS A 126 -1.89 11.53 13.57
CA LYS A 126 -2.24 11.29 14.97
C LYS A 126 -2.94 12.53 15.49
N TYR A 127 -4.19 12.38 15.90
CA TYR A 127 -4.88 13.41 16.66
C TYR A 127 -4.58 13.19 18.14
N CYS A 128 -3.80 14.08 18.73
CA CYS A 128 -3.65 14.13 20.17
C CYS A 128 -4.81 14.96 20.72
N TYR A 129 -5.67 14.32 21.50
CA TYR A 129 -6.67 15.06 22.26
C TYR A 129 -5.96 15.94 23.30
N ARG A 130 -6.15 17.25 23.20
CA ARG A 130 -5.72 18.23 24.21
C ARG A 130 -6.97 18.64 24.99
N ARG A 131 -6.94 18.49 26.30
CA ARG A 131 -8.02 18.89 27.21
C ARG A 131 -7.80 20.32 27.68
#